data_AF-A0A0D8BEP8-F1
#
_entry.id   AF-A0A0D8BEP8-F1
#
_cell.length_a   1.000
_cell.length_b   1.000
_cell.length_c   1.000
_cell.angle_alpha   90.00
_cell.angle_beta   90.00
_cell.angle_gamma   90.00
#
_symmetry.space_group_name_H-M   'P 1'
#
loop_
_entity.id
_entity.type
_entity.pdbx_description
1 polymer ?
#
loop_
_entity_poly.entity_id
_entity_poly.type
_entity_poly.pdbx_seq_one_letter_code
_entity_poly.pdbx_strand_id
1 'polypeptide(L)'
;MLFESCSNDTPGPVIMMAVPVSPVSADPFVSSVLVGVDVESASLGEVEEVICRWAGRIAAATCAWLLAVAAFDRREGWSGMGMVSCAHWLSWRCGIGLRTAREHVATGHALERLP
;
A
#
# COMPACT_ATOMS: atom_id res chain seq x y z
N MET A 1 -32.12 6.46 -17.22
CA MET A 1 -32.91 5.98 -16.08
C MET A 1 -33.22 4.53 -16.34
N LEU A 2 -32.60 3.63 -15.58
CA LEU A 2 -33.24 2.47 -14.94
C LEU A 2 -32.14 1.79 -14.14
N PHE A 3 -31.98 2.30 -12.91
CA PHE A 3 -31.47 1.56 -11.77
C PHE A 3 -32.50 0.46 -11.50
N GLU A 4 -32.17 -0.80 -11.72
CA GLU A 4 -32.97 -1.91 -11.21
C GLU A 4 -32.11 -3.17 -11.10
N SER A 5 -31.64 -3.48 -9.89
CA SER A 5 -32.29 -4.51 -9.08
C SER A 5 -31.44 -4.75 -7.83
N CYS A 6 -31.88 -4.22 -6.69
CA CYS A 6 -31.49 -4.75 -5.38
C CYS A 6 -32.10 -6.15 -5.26
N SER A 7 -31.32 -7.18 -5.54
CA SER A 7 -31.69 -8.55 -5.19
C SER A 7 -30.70 -9.09 -4.17
N ASN A 8 -31.25 -9.52 -3.04
CA ASN A 8 -30.60 -10.15 -1.92
C ASN A 8 -29.61 -11.24 -2.35
N ASP A 9 -28.32 -10.92 -2.32
CA ASP A 9 -27.30 -11.91 -1.99
C ASP A 9 -26.87 -11.61 -0.56
N THR A 10 -27.31 -12.48 0.36
CA THR A 10 -26.73 -12.51 1.71
C THR A 10 -25.23 -12.76 1.51
N PRO A 11 -24.32 -11.85 1.92
CA PRO A 11 -22.91 -12.15 1.82
C PRO A 11 -22.65 -13.30 2.79
N GLY A 12 -22.49 -14.51 2.24
CA GLY A 12 -21.87 -15.62 2.97
C GLY A 12 -20.56 -15.12 3.59
N PRO A 13 -20.06 -15.77 4.66
CA PRO A 13 -18.92 -15.26 5.38
C PRO A 13 -17.76 -15.19 4.39
N VAL A 14 -17.42 -13.98 3.95
CA VAL A 14 -16.18 -13.72 3.24
C VAL A 14 -15.12 -14.11 4.24
N ILE A 15 -14.55 -15.30 4.06
CA ILE A 15 -13.39 -15.75 4.81
C ILE A 15 -12.32 -14.74 4.45
N MET A 16 -12.19 -13.72 5.30
CA MET A 16 -11.15 -12.71 5.30
C MET A 16 -9.84 -13.45 5.52
N MET A 17 -9.31 -14.06 4.46
CA MET A 17 -7.89 -14.35 4.37
C MET A 17 -7.20 -13.00 4.20
N ALA A 18 -7.12 -12.26 5.31
CA ALA A 18 -6.09 -11.26 5.48
C ALA A 18 -4.79 -12.01 5.21
N VAL A 19 -4.06 -11.60 4.18
CA VAL A 19 -2.65 -11.97 4.11
C VAL A 19 -2.07 -11.45 5.41
N PRO A 20 -1.46 -12.30 6.27
CA PRO A 20 -0.79 -11.80 7.44
C PRO A 20 0.37 -10.94 6.92
N VAL A 21 0.22 -9.62 6.95
CA VAL A 21 1.38 -8.75 7.09
C VAL A 21 1.90 -9.07 8.48
N SER A 22 2.85 -10.00 8.54
CA SER A 22 3.56 -10.30 9.78
C SER A 22 3.99 -8.95 10.37
N PRO A 23 3.66 -8.64 11.64
CA PRO A 23 4.18 -7.45 12.25
C PRO A 23 5.70 -7.56 12.17
N VAL A 24 6.34 -6.58 11.54
CA VAL A 24 7.79 -6.43 11.66
C VAL A 24 8.03 -6.26 13.16
N SER A 25 8.62 -7.26 13.81
CA SER A 25 8.99 -7.11 15.21
C SER A 25 9.98 -5.95 15.29
N ALA A 26 9.72 -4.99 16.16
CA ALA A 26 10.58 -3.84 16.39
C ALA A 26 11.81 -4.26 17.21
N ASP A 27 12.50 -5.30 16.76
CA ASP A 27 13.77 -5.73 17.34
C ASP A 27 14.82 -4.67 16.99
N PRO A 28 15.46 -4.01 17.98
CA PRO A 28 16.44 -2.95 17.72
C PRO A 28 17.57 -3.42 16.80
N PHE A 29 17.94 -4.70 16.91
CA PHE A 29 18.94 -5.34 16.05
C PHE A 29 18.49 -5.39 14.57
N VAL A 30 17.22 -5.71 14.31
CA VAL A 30 16.68 -5.74 12.94
C VAL A 30 16.62 -4.34 12.36
N SER A 31 16.26 -3.34 13.17
CA SER A 31 16.27 -1.93 12.77
C SER A 31 17.67 -1.49 12.35
N SER A 32 18.69 -1.77 13.15
CA SER A 32 20.07 -1.42 12.83
C SER A 32 20.59 -2.09 11.56
N VAL A 33 20.27 -3.38 11.36
CA VAL A 33 20.65 -4.12 10.15
C VAL A 33 19.99 -3.54 8.90
N LEU A 34 18.69 -3.22 8.98
CA LEU A 34 17.97 -2.63 7.86
C LEU A 34 18.52 -1.25 7.54
N VAL A 35 18.73 -0.42 8.56
CA VAL A 35 19.11 0.98 8.39
C VAL A 35 20.60 1.14 8.06
N GLY A 36 21.44 0.17 8.46
CA GLY A 36 22.87 0.09 8.18
C GLY A 36 23.76 0.83 9.19
N VAL A 37 23.17 1.38 10.25
CA VAL A 37 23.86 2.03 11.38
C VAL A 37 23.16 1.66 12.68
N ASP A 38 23.86 1.73 13.80
CA ASP A 38 23.22 1.72 15.11
C ASP A 38 22.70 3.12 15.44
N VAL A 39 21.40 3.33 15.28
CA VAL A 39 20.74 4.65 15.42
C VAL A 39 20.89 5.21 16.84
N GLU A 40 21.02 4.36 17.86
CA GLU A 40 21.11 4.78 19.25
C GLU A 40 22.52 5.25 19.66
N SER A 41 23.57 4.82 18.94
CA SER A 41 24.96 5.18 19.23
C SER A 41 25.63 6.05 18.17
N ALA A 42 25.03 6.19 16.99
CA ALA A 42 25.52 7.04 15.91
C ALA A 42 25.45 8.54 16.26
N SER A 43 26.31 9.33 15.62
CA SER A 43 26.23 10.79 15.70
C SER A 43 24.97 11.32 14.99
N LEU A 44 24.49 12.51 15.39
CA LEU A 44 23.31 13.12 14.76
C LEU A 44 23.48 13.32 13.24
N GLY A 45 24.69 13.63 12.76
CA GLY A 45 24.97 13.77 11.33
C GLY A 45 24.83 12.45 10.57
N GLU A 46 25.27 11.33 11.16
CA GLU A 46 25.09 9.99 10.58
C GLU A 46 23.61 9.60 10.55
N VAL A 47 22.86 9.90 11.61
CA VAL A 47 21.41 9.66 11.66
C VAL A 47 20.67 10.49 10.61
N GLU A 48 21.04 11.76 10.43
CA GLU A 48 20.46 12.64 9.40
C GLU A 48 20.71 12.10 7.99
N GLU A 49 21.95 11.70 7.67
CA GLU A 49 22.30 11.14 6.36
C GLU A 49 21.47 9.87 6.07
N VAL A 50 21.32 9.03 7.09
CA VAL A 50 20.52 7.82 7.04
C VAL A 50 19.04 8.12 6.79
N ILE A 51 18.46 9.09 7.50
CA ILE A 51 17.06 9.53 7.29
C ILE A 51 16.88 9.98 5.84
N CYS A 52 17.74 10.86 5.34
CA CYS A 52 17.65 11.39 3.97
C CYS A 52 17.79 10.28 2.92
N ARG A 53 18.75 9.36 3.11
CA ARG A 53 18.96 8.21 2.23
C ARG A 53 17.73 7.31 2.19
N TRP A 54 17.15 6.98 3.35
CA TRP A 54 15.95 6.13 3.44
C TRP A 54 14.71 6.82 2.91
N ALA A 55 14.53 8.12 3.14
CA ALA A 55 13.44 8.89 2.58
C ALA A 55 13.41 8.79 1.05
N GLY A 56 14.56 8.93 0.38
CA GLY A 56 14.69 8.74 -1.07
C GLY A 56 14.33 7.32 -1.52
N ARG A 57 14.79 6.30 -0.79
CA ARG A 57 14.50 4.88 -1.08
C ARG A 57 13.01 4.57 -0.94
N ILE A 58 12.38 5.06 0.14
CA ILE A 58 10.94 4.90 0.40
C ILE A 58 10.14 5.61 -0.68
N ALA A 59 10.51 6.84 -1.06
CA ALA A 59 9.84 7.58 -2.13
C ALA A 59 9.90 6.83 -3.47
N ALA A 60 11.08 6.32 -3.85
CA ALA A 60 11.25 5.54 -5.08
C ALA A 60 10.42 4.23 -5.05
N ALA A 61 10.48 3.49 -3.94
CA ALA A 61 9.68 2.28 -3.75
C ALA A 61 8.18 2.57 -3.78
N THR A 62 7.75 3.67 -3.18
CA THR A 62 6.35 4.11 -3.18
C THR A 62 5.89 4.47 -4.58
N CYS A 63 6.70 5.21 -5.35
CA CYS A 63 6.40 5.54 -6.75
C CYS A 63 6.23 4.27 -7.60
N ALA A 64 7.19 3.32 -7.52
CA ALA A 64 7.11 2.05 -8.23
C ALA A 64 5.87 1.23 -7.82
N TRP A 65 5.55 1.21 -6.52
CA TRP A 65 4.35 0.55 -6.01
C TRP A 65 3.06 1.21 -6.52
N LEU A 66 2.98 2.55 -6.56
CA LEU A 66 1.82 3.28 -7.08
C LEU A 66 1.61 3.03 -8.58
N LEU A 67 2.67 2.91 -9.37
CA LEU A 67 2.58 2.52 -10.78
C LEU A 67 2.04 1.09 -10.93
N ALA A 68 2.48 0.16 -10.07
CA ALA A 68 1.93 -1.20 -10.05
C ALA A 68 0.45 -1.22 -9.66
N VAL A 69 0.03 -0.39 -8.70
CA VAL A 69 -1.38 -0.20 -8.33
C VAL A 69 -2.20 0.33 -9.52
N ALA A 70 -1.72 1.34 -10.23
CA ALA A 70 -2.41 1.87 -11.40
C ALA A 70 -2.56 0.82 -12.50
N ALA A 71 -1.49 0.08 -12.80
CA ALA A 71 -1.51 -1.03 -13.75
C ALA A 71 -2.49 -2.14 -13.33
N PHE A 72 -2.56 -2.45 -12.05
CA PHE A 72 -3.50 -3.42 -11.50
C PHE A 72 -4.96 -2.94 -11.62
N ASP A 73 -5.21 -1.66 -11.35
CA ASP A 73 -6.55 -1.05 -11.49
C ASP A 73 -7.01 -1.02 -12.96
N ARG A 74 -6.14 -0.61 -13.91
CA ARG A 74 -6.45 -0.63 -15.35
C ARG A 74 -6.77 -2.03 -15.89
N ARG A 75 -6.16 -3.06 -15.31
CA ARG A 75 -6.40 -4.47 -15.68
C ARG A 75 -7.59 -5.06 -14.95
N GLU A 76 -8.29 -4.26 -14.15
CA GLU A 76 -9.43 -4.67 -13.31
C GLU A 76 -9.09 -5.88 -12.43
N GLY A 77 -7.83 -6.00 -11.99
CA GLY A 77 -7.33 -7.17 -11.24
C GLY A 77 -8.03 -7.37 -9.89
N TRP A 78 -8.75 -6.37 -9.42
CA TRP A 78 -9.54 -6.38 -8.19
C TRP A 78 -10.94 -7.00 -8.36
N SER A 79 -11.46 -7.13 -9.59
CA SER A 79 -12.87 -7.46 -9.87
C SER A 79 -13.30 -8.88 -9.48
N GLY A 80 -12.37 -9.83 -9.35
CA GLY A 80 -12.66 -11.25 -9.18
C GLY A 80 -13.26 -11.71 -7.84
N MET A 81 -13.40 -10.83 -6.84
CA MET A 81 -13.89 -11.19 -5.49
C MET A 81 -15.07 -10.32 -5.01
N GLY A 82 -15.87 -9.77 -5.92
CA GLY A 82 -17.02 -8.92 -5.56
C GLY A 82 -16.61 -7.56 -4.97
N MET A 83 -15.36 -7.14 -5.20
CA MET A 83 -14.88 -5.83 -4.77
C MET A 83 -15.45 -4.74 -5.67
N VAL A 84 -15.86 -3.62 -5.06
CA VAL A 84 -16.50 -2.50 -5.77
C VAL A 84 -15.50 -1.60 -6.49
N SER A 85 -14.24 -1.60 -6.06
CA SER A 85 -13.14 -0.85 -6.72
C SER A 85 -11.76 -1.30 -6.23
N CYS A 86 -10.70 -0.92 -6.95
CA CYS A 86 -9.31 -1.16 -6.52
C CYS A 86 -9.01 -0.57 -5.13
N ALA A 87 -9.59 0.58 -4.79
CA ALA A 87 -9.40 1.17 -3.45
C ALA A 87 -9.99 0.30 -2.33
N HIS A 88 -11.13 -0.37 -2.56
CA HIS A 88 -11.68 -1.34 -1.61
C HIS A 88 -10.78 -2.58 -1.51
N TRP A 89 -10.27 -3.06 -2.64
CA TRP A 89 -9.33 -4.18 -2.67
C TRP A 89 -8.05 -3.84 -1.88
N LEU A 90 -7.46 -2.66 -2.07
CA LEU A 90 -6.29 -2.20 -1.31
C LEU A 90 -6.58 -2.06 0.18
N SER A 91 -7.76 -1.54 0.53
CA SER A 91 -8.13 -1.41 1.93
C SER A 91 -8.23 -2.77 2.63
N TRP A 92 -8.82 -3.75 1.95
CA TRP A 92 -8.90 -5.12 2.43
C TRP A 92 -7.55 -5.86 2.43
N ARG A 93 -6.81 -5.83 1.32
CA ARG A 93 -5.60 -6.65 1.14
C ARG A 93 -4.34 -6.05 1.76
N CYS A 94 -4.26 -4.73 1.82
CA CYS A 94 -3.07 -4.03 2.28
C CYS A 94 -3.29 -3.31 3.62
N GLY A 95 -4.50 -3.37 4.19
CA GLY A 95 -4.81 -2.70 5.47
C GLY A 95 -4.77 -1.17 5.39
N ILE A 96 -4.87 -0.59 4.19
CA ILE A 96 -4.82 0.86 3.98
C ILE A 96 -6.20 1.46 4.25
N GLY A 97 -6.27 2.61 4.92
CA GLY A 97 -7.55 3.31 5.09
C GLY A 97 -8.19 3.63 3.74
N LEU A 98 -9.50 3.41 3.58
CA LEU A 98 -10.17 3.52 2.29
C LEU A 98 -9.97 4.89 1.61
N ARG A 99 -9.89 5.98 2.39
CA ARG A 99 -9.57 7.32 1.87
C ARG A 99 -8.17 7.36 1.25
N THR A 100 -7.16 6.96 2.00
CA THR A 100 -5.77 6.91 1.55
C THR A 100 -5.60 5.98 0.35
N ALA A 101 -6.31 4.85 0.33
CA ALA A 101 -6.31 3.94 -0.82
C ALA A 101 -6.82 4.63 -2.10
N ARG A 102 -7.87 5.44 -2.02
CA ARG A 102 -8.36 6.24 -3.17
C ARG A 102 -7.32 7.26 -3.62
N GLU A 103 -6.69 7.96 -2.67
CA GLU A 103 -5.63 8.92 -2.98
C GLU A 103 -4.44 8.23 -3.66
N HIS A 104 -4.04 7.04 -3.21
CA HIS A 104 -2.99 6.25 -3.85
C HIS A 104 -3.35 5.79 -5.26
N VAL A 105 -4.56 5.29 -5.50
CA VAL A 105 -5.01 4.92 -6.85
C VAL A 105 -4.99 6.16 -7.77
N ALA A 106 -5.50 7.30 -7.29
CA ALA A 106 -5.50 8.54 -8.06
C ALA A 106 -4.08 9.04 -8.38
N THR A 107 -3.17 9.00 -7.41
CA THR A 107 -1.76 9.38 -7.59
C THR A 107 -1.06 8.42 -8.56
N GLY A 108 -1.28 7.11 -8.46
CA GLY A 108 -0.73 6.13 -9.40
C GLY A 108 -1.12 6.44 -10.84
N HIS A 109 -2.41 6.67 -11.09
CA HIS A 109 -2.89 7.07 -12.42
C HIS A 109 -2.31 8.41 -12.89
N ALA A 110 -2.04 9.35 -11.98
CA ALA A 110 -1.40 10.62 -12.32
C ALA A 110 0.06 10.44 -12.72
N LEU A 111 0.81 9.57 -12.02
CA LEU A 111 2.21 9.27 -12.32
C LEU A 111 2.40 8.66 -13.70
N GLU A 112 1.46 7.83 -14.16
CA GLU A 112 1.53 7.23 -15.51
C GLU A 112 1.38 8.23 -16.66
N ARG A 113 0.91 9.44 -16.36
CA ARG A 113 0.76 10.52 -17.34
C ARG A 113 1.97 11.46 -17.36
N LEU A 114 2.96 11.24 -16.49
CA LEU A 114 4.19 12.04 -16.48
C LEU A 114 5.17 11.52 -17.55
N PRO A 115 5.89 12.41 -18.25
CA PRO A 115 6.82 12.06 -19.32
C PRO A 115 8.11 11.42 -18.82
#